data_AF-A0A535Q192-F1
#
_entry.id   AF-A0A535Q192-F1
#
_cell.length_a   1.000
_cell.length_b   1.000
_cell.length_c   1.000
_cell.angle_alpha   90.00
_cell.angle_beta   90.00
_cell.angle_gamma   90.00
#
_symmetry.space_group_name_H-M   'P 1'
#
loop_
_entity.id
_entity.type
_entity.pdbx_description
1 polymer ?
#
loop_
_entity_poly.entity_id
_entity_poly.type
_entity_poly.pdbx_seq_one_letter_code
_entity_poly.pdbx_strand_id
1 'polypeptide(L)' 'MLDLAFIRSHPDVVKEAARLKNNDIDIDYLLEVDRKVTSLQREVEEARARQNQISKQIAKAGK' A
#
# COMPACT_ATOMS: atom_id res chain seq x y z
N MET A 1 -17.65 -5.65 1.75
CA MET A 1 -16.22 -5.80 2.09
C MET A 1 -15.94 -4.89 3.27
N LEU A 2 -15.21 -5.36 4.29
CA LEU A 2 -14.76 -4.49 5.39
C LEU A 2 -13.75 -3.48 4.83
N ASP A 3 -13.80 -2.25 5.32
CA ASP A 3 -12.90 -1.19 4.90
C ASP A 3 -11.48 -1.47 5.41
N LEU A 4 -10.50 -1.50 4.50
CA LEU A 4 -9.10 -1.70 4.83
C LEU A 4 -8.56 -0.58 5.74
N ALA A 5 -9.07 0.66 5.60
CA ALA A 5 -8.73 1.75 6.49
C ALA A 5 -9.18 1.47 7.93
N PHE A 6 -10.35 0.84 8.10
CA PHE A 6 -10.84 0.41 9.41
C PHE A 6 -9.97 -0.70 9.99
N ILE A 7 -9.58 -1.70 9.18
CA ILE A 7 -8.71 -2.80 9.61
C ILE A 7 -7.33 -2.27 10.04
N ARG A 8 -6.76 -1.29 9.33
CA ARG A 8 -5.50 -0.64 9.75
C ARG A 8 -5.62 0.13 11.06
N SER A 9 -6.75 0.79 11.27
CA SER A 9 -6.97 1.66 12.44
C SER A 9 -7.34 0.88 13.69
N HIS A 10 -8.00 -0.28 13.54
CA HIS A 10 -8.50 -1.11 14.63
C HIS A 10 -8.21 -2.61 14.38
N PRO A 11 -6.93 -3.01 14.21
CA PRO A 11 -6.57 -4.39 13.88
C PRO A 11 -7.04 -5.38 14.95
N ASP A 12 -6.95 -5.00 16.23
CA ASP A 12 -7.31 -5.88 17.35
C ASP A 12 -8.81 -6.17 17.41
N VAL A 13 -9.65 -5.17 17.11
CA VAL A 13 -11.11 -5.33 17.03
C VAL A 13 -11.47 -6.33 15.94
N VAL A 14 -10.78 -6.25 14.80
CA VAL A 14 -11.01 -7.14 13.66
C VAL A 14 -10.51 -8.55 13.95
N LYS A 15 -9.35 -8.71 14.60
CA LYS A 15 -8.84 -10.01 15.06
C LYS A 15 -9.80 -10.69 16.03
N GLU A 16 -10.31 -9.96 17.02
CA GLU A 16 -11.26 -10.52 17.98
C GLU A 16 -12.58 -10.88 17.29
N ALA A 17 -13.08 -10.03 16.39
CA ALA A 17 -14.27 -10.35 15.60
C ALA A 17 -14.08 -11.58 14.71
N ALA A 18 -12.89 -11.77 14.11
CA ALA A 18 -12.55 -12.97 13.35
C ALA A 18 -12.54 -14.22 14.23
N ARG A 19 -11.91 -14.15 15.40
CA ARG A 19 -11.87 -15.22 16.41
C ARG A 19 -13.28 -15.62 16.85
N LEU A 20 -14.12 -14.64 17.22
CA LEU A 20 -15.51 -14.88 17.64
C LEU A 20 -16.37 -15.52 16.53
N LYS A 21 -16.03 -15.25 15.26
CA LYS A 21 -16.69 -15.83 14.09
C LYS A 21 -16.10 -17.18 13.67
N ASN A 22 -15.16 -17.73 14.43
CA ASN A 22 -14.39 -18.94 14.05
C ASN A 22 -13.78 -18.82 12.64
N ASN A 23 -13.28 -17.62 12.31
CA ASN A 23 -12.61 -17.35 11.04
C ASN A 23 -11.10 -17.32 11.26
N ASP A 24 -10.36 -18.16 10.54
CA ASP A 24 -8.91 -18.32 10.64
C ASP A 24 -8.15 -17.33 9.75
N ILE A 25 -8.68 -16.10 9.63
CA ILE A 25 -8.07 -15.08 8.80
C ILE A 25 -6.88 -14.44 9.51
N ASP A 26 -5.71 -14.50 8.86
CA ASP A 26 -4.50 -13.87 9.35
C ASP A 26 -4.51 -12.37 9.03
N ILE A 27 -4.98 -11.57 10.00
CA ILE A 27 -5.02 -10.10 9.90
C ILE A 27 -3.62 -9.50 9.92
N ASP A 28 -2.65 -10.15 10.58
CA ASP A 28 -1.28 -9.64 10.65
C ASP A 28 -0.59 -9.75 9.30
N TYR A 29 -0.74 -10.91 8.64
CA TYR A 29 -0.25 -11.11 7.28
C TYR A 29 -0.95 -10.18 6.29
N LEU A 30 -2.27 -9.99 6.40
CA LEU A 30 -3.02 -9.04 5.58
C LEU A 30 -2.42 -7.63 5.65
N LEU A 31 -2.13 -7.15 6.86
CA LEU A 31 -1.54 -5.83 7.09
C LEU A 31 -0.09 -5.75 6.62
N GLU A 32 0.67 -6.84 6.70
CA GLU A 32 2.02 -6.91 6.14
C GLU A 32 2.01 -6.73 4.62
N VAL A 33 1.11 -7.44 3.92
CA VAL A 33 0.97 -7.33 2.46
C VAL A 33 0.50 -5.92 2.08
N ASP A 34 -0.47 -5.33 2.79
CA ASP A 34 -0.93 -3.96 2.56
C ASP A 34 0.20 -2.93 2.69
N ARG A 35 1.10 -3.09 3.68
CA ARG A 35 2.30 -2.25 3.82
C ARG A 35 3.23 -2.39 2.61
N LYS A 36 3.46 -3.61 2.12
CA LYS A 36 4.30 -3.85 0.93
C LYS A 36 3.71 -3.21 -0.32
N VAL A 37 2.40 -3.37 -0.54
CA VAL A 37 1.71 -2.77 -1.68
C VAL A 37 1.83 -1.24 -1.65
N THR A 38 1.56 -0.63 -0.50
CA THR A 38 1.65 0.83 -0.33
C THR A 38 3.07 1.34 -0.57
N SER A 39 4.10 0.64 -0.07
CA SER A 39 5.51 0.98 -0.32
C SER A 39 5.85 0.93 -1.81
N LEU A 40 5.55 -0.20 -2.46
CA LEU A 40 5.85 -0.39 -3.89
C LEU A 40 5.12 0.63 -4.76
N GLN A 41 3.88 0.97 -4.44
CA GLN A 41 3.12 1.96 -5.17
C GLN A 41 3.79 3.35 -5.10
N ARG A 42 4.25 3.73 -3.91
CA ARG A 42 5.03 4.96 -3.73
C ARG A 42 6.34 4.93 -4.53
N GLU A 43 7.07 3.83 -4.48
CA GLU A 43 8.33 3.69 -5.23
C GLU A 43 8.11 3.82 -6.75
N VAL A 44 7.03 3.24 -7.27
CA VAL A 44 6.63 3.37 -8.67
C VAL A 44 6.29 4.82 -9.02
N GLU A 45 5.54 5.52 -8.18
CA GLU A 45 5.22 6.94 -8.39
C GLU A 45 6.48 7.81 -8.40
N GLU A 46 7.39 7.60 -7.45
CA GLU A 46 8.67 8.30 -7.39
C GLU A 46 9.54 8.00 -8.63
N ALA A 47 9.59 6.75 -9.08
CA ALA A 47 10.31 6.37 -10.29
C ALA A 47 9.74 7.05 -11.54
N ARG A 48 8.41 7.09 -11.67
CA ARG A 48 7.72 7.80 -12.76
C ARG A 48 7.99 9.30 -12.72
N ALA A 49 7.98 9.91 -11.53
CA ALA A 49 8.30 11.31 -11.35
C ALA A 49 9.73 11.63 -11.80
N ARG A 50 10.70 10.80 -11.38
CA ARG A 50 12.11 10.91 -11.81
C ARG A 50 12.27 10.76 -13.33
N GLN A 51 11.64 9.76 -13.93
CA GLN A 51 11.67 9.55 -15.38
C GLN A 51 11.14 10.77 -16.13
N ASN A 52 9.99 11.30 -15.71
CA ASN A 52 9.39 12.48 -16.34
C ASN A 52 10.28 13.73 -16.21
N GLN A 53 10.96 13.90 -15.07
CA GLN A 53 11.91 15.00 -14.88
C GLN A 53 13.11 14.88 -15.83
N ILE A 54 13.69 13.69 -15.96
CA ILE A 54 14.82 13.43 -16.86
C ILE A 54 14.41 13.67 -18.31
N SER A 55 13.25 13.15 -18.76
CA SER A 55 12.75 13.36 -20.12
C SER A 55 12.60 14.85 -20.45
N LYS A 56 12.12 15.66 -19.51
CA LYS A 56 12.03 17.13 -19.68
C LYS A 56 13.40 17.80 -19.78
N GLN A 57 14.38 17.34 -19.00
CA GLN A 57 15.75 17.86 -19.06
C GLN A 57 16.43 17.54 -20.40
N ILE A 58 16.27 16.32 -20.90
CA ILE A 58 16.80 15.91 -22.22
C ILE A 58 16.19 16.76 -23.33
N ALA A 59 14.87 16.94 -23.34
CA ALA A 59 14.19 17.77 -24.33
C ALA A 59 14.65 19.24 -24.29
N LYS A 60 15.06 19.75 -23.12
CA LYS A 60 15.60 21.12 -22.97
C LYS A 60 17.05 21.24 -23.45
N ALA A 61 17.87 20.20 -23.25
CA ALA A 61 19.29 20.19 -23.65
C ALA A 61 19.48 19.97 -25.16
N GLY A 62 18.51 19.36 -25.84
CA GLY A 62 18.51 19.18 -27.30
C GLY A 62 17.95 20.37 -28.09
N LYS A 63 17.59 21.47 -27.44
CA LYS A 63 17.28 22.77 -28.07
C LYS A 63 18.48 23.69 -27.95
#